data_AF-A0AAW1LUH3-F1
#
_entry.id   AF-A0AAW1LUH3-F1
#
_cell.length_a   1.000
_cell.length_b   1.000
_cell.length_c   1.000
_cell.angle_alpha   90.00
_cell.angle_beta   90.00
_cell.angle_gamma   90.00
#
_symmetry.space_group_name_H-M   'P 1'
#
loop_
_entity.id
_entity.type
_entity.pdbx_description
1 polymer ?
#
loop_
_entity_poly.entity_id
_entity_poly.type
_entity_poly.pdbx_seq_one_letter_code
_entity_poly.pdbx_strand_id
1 'polypeptide(L)'
;MYTEKKHVTLKTLNAELQNTGTLNIHISTLSRLLHHLGFKFKKDSNRRALQEKSDIAVKRVNFLRNYVNNANTLERDIIFLDETWIYSRGSVRKSWQDEDTRSVRNIHGYDGKRFIILHAGGLAAALLPKNNKEKKMKREHSKWMKQWLKNRQENIHIDLINELRLEPDDYRNYLRMDETQYSITLGLYPQLAHTRNDLYALGKT
;
A
#
# COMPACT_ATOMS: atom_id res chain seq x y z
N MET A 1 12.35 17.41 -15.52
CA MET A 1 11.22 17.00 -14.62
C MET A 1 11.31 15.59 -14.03
N TYR A 2 11.25 14.49 -14.81
CA TYR A 2 11.31 13.11 -14.25
C TYR A 2 12.69 12.75 -13.66
N THR A 3 13.77 13.15 -14.35
CA THR A 3 15.17 13.09 -13.88
C THR A 3 15.38 13.88 -12.60
N GLU A 4 14.80 15.08 -12.55
CA GLU A 4 14.72 15.97 -11.40
C GLU A 4 13.65 15.55 -10.38
N LYS A 5 13.07 14.35 -10.52
CA LYS A 5 12.24 13.77 -9.46
C LYS A 5 10.94 14.57 -9.15
N LYS A 6 10.52 15.50 -10.01
CA LYS A 6 9.31 16.32 -9.83
C LYS A 6 8.02 15.55 -10.19
N HIS A 7 6.90 15.90 -9.55
CA HIS A 7 5.58 15.39 -9.96
C HIS A 7 5.12 16.07 -11.25
N VAL A 8 4.87 15.28 -12.29
CA VAL A 8 4.43 15.81 -13.58
C VAL A 8 2.91 15.87 -13.64
N THR A 9 2.38 17.08 -13.48
CA THR A 9 0.99 17.49 -13.75
C THR A 9 0.95 18.48 -14.91
N LEU A 10 -0.22 18.73 -15.49
CA LEU A 10 -0.38 19.78 -16.51
C LEU A 10 0.08 21.15 -16.01
N LYS A 11 -0.25 21.50 -14.76
CA LYS A 11 0.09 22.80 -14.19
C LYS A 11 1.59 22.96 -14.01
N THR A 12 2.24 21.97 -13.42
CA THR A 12 3.69 21.98 -13.20
C THR A 12 4.44 21.96 -14.52
N LEU A 13 3.99 21.16 -15.50
CA LEU A 13 4.60 21.10 -16.83
C LEU A 13 4.43 22.43 -17.58
N ASN A 14 3.25 23.04 -17.55
CA ASN A 14 3.01 24.32 -18.21
C ASN A 14 3.87 25.44 -17.62
N ALA A 15 3.98 25.48 -16.27
CA ALA A 15 4.86 26.44 -15.60
C ALA A 15 6.32 26.24 -16.01
N GLU A 16 6.80 24.99 -16.08
CA GLU A 16 8.18 24.68 -16.49
C GLU A 16 8.44 25.05 -17.96
N LEU A 17 7.47 24.81 -18.85
CA LEU A 17 7.55 25.19 -20.27
C LEU A 17 7.52 26.71 -20.48
N GLN A 18 6.75 27.43 -19.68
CA GLN A 18 6.72 28.90 -19.69
C GLN A 18 8.03 29.47 -19.14
N ASN A 19 8.55 28.91 -18.04
CA ASN A 19 9.81 29.36 -17.42
C ASN A 19 11.03 29.13 -18.32
N THR A 20 11.02 28.05 -19.10
CA THR A 20 12.10 27.76 -20.06
C THR A 20 11.99 28.57 -21.36
N GLY A 21 10.90 29.32 -21.55
CA GLY A 21 10.63 30.06 -22.79
C GLY A 21 10.32 29.16 -23.99
N THR A 22 10.17 27.84 -23.78
CA THR A 22 10.04 26.87 -24.88
C THR A 22 8.68 26.99 -25.56
N LEU A 23 7.60 27.13 -24.78
CA LEU A 23 6.23 27.10 -25.25
C LEU A 23 5.33 27.91 -24.31
N ASN A 24 4.60 28.89 -24.85
CA ASN A 24 3.57 29.62 -24.13
C ASN A 24 2.18 29.27 -24.68
N ILE A 25 1.53 28.28 -24.07
CA ILE A 25 0.22 27.80 -24.50
C ILE A 25 -0.73 27.67 -23.31
N HIS A 26 -2.03 27.68 -23.61
CA HIS A 26 -3.04 27.41 -22.60
C HIS A 26 -3.02 25.92 -22.19
N ILE A 27 -3.33 25.65 -20.92
CA ILE A 27 -3.29 24.30 -20.33
C ILE A 27 -4.15 23.28 -21.11
N SER A 28 -5.31 23.71 -21.64
CA SER A 28 -6.17 22.85 -22.46
C SER A 28 -5.53 22.47 -23.80
N THR A 29 -4.72 23.35 -24.37
CA THR A 29 -3.94 23.07 -25.58
C THR A 29 -2.79 22.11 -25.26
N LEU A 30 -2.08 22.34 -24.15
CA LEU A 30 -1.05 21.43 -23.67
C LEU A 30 -1.59 20.01 -23.45
N SER A 31 -2.77 19.87 -22.83
CA SER A 31 -3.39 18.55 -22.63
C SER A 31 -3.70 17.83 -23.93
N ARG A 32 -4.22 18.54 -24.93
CA ARG A 32 -4.52 17.97 -26.25
C ARG A 32 -3.24 17.54 -26.97
N LEU A 33 -2.20 18.37 -26.90
CA LEU A 33 -0.89 18.10 -27.49
C LEU A 33 -0.22 16.89 -26.85
N LEU A 34 -0.25 16.77 -25.51
CA LEU A 34 0.27 15.60 -24.81
C LEU A 34 -0.42 14.30 -25.25
N HIS A 35 -1.76 14.33 -25.39
CA HIS A 35 -2.48 13.18 -25.91
C HIS A 35 -2.10 12.84 -27.36
N HIS A 36 -1.92 13.85 -28.20
CA HIS A 36 -1.46 13.66 -29.59
C HIS A 36 -0.05 13.06 -29.66
N LEU A 37 0.84 13.43 -28.73
CA LEU A 37 2.17 12.86 -28.57
C LEU A 37 2.20 11.47 -27.90
N GLY A 38 1.04 10.90 -27.56
CA GLY A 38 0.93 9.56 -26.97
C GLY A 38 1.02 9.51 -25.44
N PHE A 39 1.13 10.65 -24.75
CA PHE A 39 1.12 10.71 -23.29
C PHE A 39 -0.29 10.49 -22.72
N LYS A 40 -0.34 9.82 -21.55
CA LYS A 40 -1.59 9.53 -20.83
C LYS A 40 -1.42 9.85 -19.35
N PHE A 41 -2.44 10.48 -18.75
CA PHE A 41 -2.52 10.68 -17.31
C PHE A 41 -3.03 9.41 -16.61
N LYS A 42 -2.12 8.54 -16.19
CA LYS A 42 -2.44 7.21 -15.64
C LYS A 42 -1.74 6.96 -14.32
N LYS A 43 -2.12 5.86 -13.66
CA LYS A 43 -1.50 5.44 -12.41
C LYS A 43 -0.06 5.00 -12.71
N ASP A 44 0.87 5.49 -11.92
CA ASP A 44 2.26 5.08 -12.05
C ASP A 44 2.42 3.63 -11.61
N SER A 45 3.25 2.89 -12.36
CA SER A 45 3.48 1.47 -12.15
C SER A 45 4.95 1.17 -12.39
N ASN A 46 5.71 1.20 -11.31
CA ASN A 46 7.14 0.86 -11.31
C ASN A 46 7.41 -0.57 -11.78
N ARG A 47 6.38 -1.43 -11.85
CA ARG A 47 6.45 -2.76 -12.46
C ARG A 47 6.96 -2.75 -13.91
N ARG A 48 6.86 -1.62 -14.61
CA ARG A 48 7.40 -1.47 -15.97
C ARG A 48 8.93 -1.42 -16.00
N ALA A 49 9.54 -0.87 -14.95
CA ALA A 49 10.99 -0.82 -14.78
C ALA A 49 11.53 -2.07 -14.06
N LEU A 50 10.69 -2.75 -13.27
CA LEU A 50 11.03 -3.97 -12.55
C LEU A 50 10.74 -5.19 -13.43
N GLN A 51 11.66 -5.50 -14.35
CA GLN A 51 11.68 -6.83 -14.97
C GLN A 51 12.15 -7.85 -13.93
N GLU A 52 11.42 -8.96 -13.82
CA GLU A 52 11.83 -10.07 -12.97
C GLU A 52 13.09 -10.71 -13.57
N LYS A 53 14.11 -10.93 -12.74
CA LYS A 53 15.31 -11.65 -13.18
C LYS A 53 15.00 -13.15 -13.32
N SER A 54 15.65 -13.82 -14.26
CA SER A 54 15.42 -15.25 -14.56
C SER A 54 15.65 -16.15 -13.35
N ASP A 55 16.66 -15.87 -12.53
CA ASP A 55 16.96 -16.59 -11.29
C ASP A 55 15.85 -16.45 -10.25
N ILE A 56 15.26 -15.25 -10.11
CA ILE A 56 14.10 -15.00 -9.23
C ILE A 56 12.87 -15.76 -9.72
N ALA A 57 12.64 -15.79 -11.04
CA ALA A 57 11.55 -16.55 -11.62
C ALA A 57 11.68 -18.06 -11.32
N VAL A 58 12.88 -18.63 -11.44
CA VAL A 58 13.16 -20.04 -11.08
C VAL A 58 12.90 -20.30 -9.59
N LYS A 59 13.39 -19.42 -8.71
CA LYS A 59 13.13 -19.52 -7.25
C LYS A 59 11.63 -19.51 -6.93
N ARG A 60 10.87 -18.65 -7.59
CA ARG A 60 9.41 -18.56 -7.43
C ARG A 60 8.72 -19.84 -7.89
N VAL A 61 9.12 -20.42 -9.02
CA VAL A 61 8.57 -21.71 -9.50
C VAL A 61 8.85 -22.84 -8.50
N ASN A 62 10.08 -22.94 -8.00
CA ASN A 62 10.44 -23.97 -7.04
C ASN A 62 9.69 -23.80 -5.70
N PHE A 63 9.57 -22.56 -5.22
CA PHE A 63 8.77 -22.25 -4.05
C PHE A 63 7.30 -22.69 -4.23
N LEU A 64 6.67 -22.31 -5.35
CA LEU A 64 5.26 -22.65 -5.61
C LEU A 64 5.03 -24.15 -5.69
N ARG A 65 5.94 -24.91 -6.32
CA ARG A 65 5.88 -26.38 -6.36
C ARG A 65 5.90 -26.97 -4.94
N ASN A 66 6.85 -26.54 -4.12
CA ASN A 66 6.98 -27.01 -2.74
C ASN A 66 5.77 -26.59 -1.90
N TYR A 67 5.27 -25.37 -2.09
CA TYR A 67 4.08 -24.87 -1.39
C TYR A 67 2.84 -25.72 -1.67
N VAL A 68 2.57 -26.02 -2.94
CA VAL A 68 1.42 -26.88 -3.33
C VAL A 68 1.57 -28.29 -2.76
N ASN A 69 2.77 -28.87 -2.85
CA ASN A 69 3.04 -30.20 -2.29
C ASN A 69 2.83 -30.25 -0.77
N ASN A 70 3.27 -29.21 -0.05
CA ASN A 70 3.07 -29.12 1.41
C ASN A 70 1.61 -28.89 1.77
N ALA A 71 0.89 -28.03 1.03
CA ALA A 71 -0.53 -27.77 1.27
C ALA A 71 -1.40 -29.02 1.07
N ASN A 72 -1.01 -29.92 0.15
CA ASN A 72 -1.73 -31.16 -0.12
C ASN A 72 -1.40 -32.30 0.87
N THR A 73 -0.28 -32.22 1.60
CA THR A 73 0.19 -33.29 2.48
C THR A 73 -0.02 -33.00 3.96
N LEU A 74 -0.09 -31.72 4.35
CA LEU A 74 -0.17 -31.29 5.74
C LEU A 74 -1.28 -30.26 5.88
N GLU A 75 -2.31 -30.59 6.66
CA GLU A 75 -3.33 -29.65 7.05
C GLU A 75 -2.73 -28.67 8.08
N ARG A 76 -2.33 -27.49 7.61
CA ARG A 76 -1.71 -26.44 8.41
C ARG A 76 -2.46 -25.13 8.22
N ASP A 77 -2.69 -24.44 9.33
CA ASP A 77 -3.15 -23.06 9.29
C ASP A 77 -2.03 -22.15 8.79
N ILE A 78 -2.19 -21.64 7.57
CA ILE A 78 -1.22 -20.74 6.95
C ILE A 78 -1.53 -19.31 7.38
N ILE A 79 -0.58 -18.70 8.07
CA ILE A 79 -0.61 -17.29 8.45
C ILE A 79 0.40 -16.54 7.59
N PHE A 80 -0.07 -15.58 6.80
CA PHE A 80 0.76 -14.70 6.01
C PHE A 80 1.12 -13.45 6.82
N LEU A 81 2.41 -13.14 6.88
CA LEU A 81 2.92 -11.91 7.45
C LEU A 81 3.34 -10.97 6.30
N ASP A 82 2.96 -9.70 6.41
CA ASP A 82 3.48 -8.67 5.50
C ASP A 82 3.67 -7.35 6.24
N GLU A 83 4.65 -6.58 5.75
CA GLU A 83 4.95 -5.25 6.24
C GLU A 83 4.58 -4.24 5.16
N THR A 84 3.70 -3.29 5.50
CA THR A 84 3.35 -2.19 4.62
C THR A 84 3.72 -0.86 5.23
N TRP A 85 4.34 -0.01 4.41
CA TRP A 85 4.73 1.35 4.77
C TRP A 85 3.65 2.34 4.36
N ILE A 86 3.19 3.17 5.31
CA ILE A 86 2.31 4.31 5.04
C ILE A 86 3.05 5.61 5.28
N TYR A 87 2.97 6.52 4.31
CA TYR A 87 3.57 7.85 4.40
C TYR A 87 2.52 8.86 4.89
N SER A 88 2.92 9.75 5.81
CA SER A 88 2.03 10.77 6.36
C SER A 88 1.39 11.69 5.31
N ARG A 89 2.09 11.96 4.20
CA ARG A 89 1.62 12.77 3.07
C ARG A 89 0.92 11.96 1.96
N GLY A 90 0.77 10.65 2.16
CA GLY A 90 0.23 9.73 1.15
C GLY A 90 1.14 9.55 -0.06
N SER A 91 0.70 8.71 -1.01
CA SER A 91 1.40 8.50 -2.28
C SER A 91 0.61 9.13 -3.43
N VAL A 92 1.27 9.96 -4.23
CA VAL A 92 0.66 10.54 -5.44
C VAL A 92 0.64 9.47 -6.52
N ARG A 93 -0.56 8.97 -6.82
CA ARG A 93 -0.74 7.75 -7.62
C ARG A 93 -0.71 7.96 -9.14
N LYS A 94 -0.97 9.16 -9.67
CA LYS A 94 -1.08 9.42 -11.12
C LYS A 94 -0.11 10.50 -11.61
N SER A 95 0.42 10.34 -12.82
CA SER A 95 1.25 11.35 -13.51
C SER A 95 1.08 11.26 -15.03
N TRP A 96 1.62 12.24 -15.78
CA TRP A 96 1.59 12.25 -17.26
C TRP A 96 2.74 11.47 -17.86
N GLN A 97 2.47 10.27 -18.35
CA GLN A 97 3.49 9.30 -18.74
C GLN A 97 3.14 8.66 -20.09
N ASP A 98 4.17 8.25 -20.82
CA ASP A 98 4.07 7.55 -22.09
C ASP A 98 4.25 6.02 -21.89
N GLU A 99 4.75 5.33 -22.92
CA GLU A 99 5.11 3.90 -22.83
C GLU A 99 6.58 3.67 -22.50
N ASP A 100 7.42 4.71 -22.58
CA ASP A 100 8.83 4.62 -22.24
C ASP A 100 9.03 4.45 -20.73
N THR A 101 10.03 3.66 -20.38
CA THR A 101 10.56 3.49 -19.03
C THR A 101 11.07 4.81 -18.43
N ARG A 102 11.50 5.77 -19.26
CA ARG A 102 11.97 7.10 -18.81
C ARG A 102 10.87 7.96 -18.18
N SER A 103 9.60 7.69 -18.48
CA SER A 103 8.44 8.40 -17.90
C SER A 103 7.88 7.73 -16.64
N VAL A 104 8.54 6.68 -16.14
CA VAL A 104 8.24 6.07 -14.84
C VAL A 104 8.88 6.91 -13.75
N ARG A 105 8.15 7.22 -12.66
CA ARG A 105 8.79 7.94 -11.56
C ARG A 105 9.76 7.01 -10.86
N ASN A 106 10.96 7.51 -10.63
CA ASN A 106 11.85 6.91 -9.66
C ASN A 106 11.18 6.92 -8.29
N ILE A 107 11.23 5.76 -7.60
CA ILE A 107 10.79 5.62 -6.22
C ILE A 107 11.52 6.68 -5.41
N HIS A 108 10.79 7.69 -4.92
CA HIS A 108 11.38 8.56 -3.92
C HIS A 108 11.61 7.79 -2.64
N GLY A 109 12.77 8.02 -2.01
CA GLY A 109 12.83 8.07 -0.56
C GLY A 109 11.96 9.26 -0.12
N TYR A 110 10.79 8.96 0.42
CA TYR A 110 9.78 9.95 0.75
C TYR A 110 10.23 10.85 1.90
N ASP A 111 10.08 12.17 1.69
CA ASP A 111 10.21 13.23 2.70
C ASP A 111 8.92 13.32 3.54
N GLY A 112 8.98 12.71 4.72
CA GLY A 112 7.91 12.73 5.72
C GLY A 112 7.98 11.57 6.72
N LYS A 113 7.24 11.70 7.82
CA LYS A 113 7.08 10.63 8.82
C LYS A 113 6.50 9.36 8.16
N ARG A 114 7.11 8.22 8.46
CA ARG A 114 6.71 6.90 7.99
C ARG A 114 6.06 6.13 9.13
N PHE A 115 4.98 5.45 8.82
CA PHE A 115 4.35 4.48 9.71
C PHE A 115 4.57 3.10 9.11
N ILE A 116 5.10 2.21 9.94
CA ILE A 116 5.23 0.80 9.62
C ILE A 116 3.98 0.12 10.14
N ILE A 117 3.32 -0.64 9.28
CA ILE A 117 2.24 -1.52 9.67
C ILE A 117 2.71 -2.95 9.40
N LEU A 118 2.87 -3.70 10.48
CA LEU A 118 3.02 -5.15 10.42
C LEU A 118 1.63 -5.77 10.51
N HIS A 119 1.31 -6.70 9.61
CA HIS A 119 0.05 -7.43 9.68
C HIS A 119 0.26 -8.94 9.55
N ALA A 120 -0.67 -9.70 10.11
CA ALA A 120 -0.79 -11.14 9.97
C ALA A 120 -2.20 -11.50 9.47
N GLY A 121 -2.32 -12.42 8.51
CA GLY A 121 -3.64 -12.83 7.99
C GLY A 121 -3.67 -14.29 7.56
N GLY A 122 -4.71 -15.01 7.97
CA GLY A 122 -4.96 -16.40 7.57
C GLY A 122 -5.81 -16.53 6.29
N LEU A 123 -6.07 -17.77 5.86
CA LEU A 123 -6.82 -18.08 4.62
C LEU A 123 -8.23 -17.43 4.58
N ALA A 124 -8.90 -17.31 5.74
CA ALA A 124 -10.20 -16.65 5.88
C ALA A 124 -10.16 -15.14 5.57
N ALA A 125 -9.02 -14.48 5.79
CA ALA A 125 -8.81 -13.06 5.45
C ALA A 125 -8.37 -12.87 3.99
N ALA A 126 -7.66 -13.86 3.42
CA ALA A 126 -7.16 -13.83 2.04
C ALA A 126 -8.25 -14.08 0.98
N LEU A 127 -9.30 -14.83 1.33
CA LEU A 127 -10.44 -15.16 0.47
C LEU A 127 -11.61 -14.18 0.59
N LEU A 128 -11.34 -12.87 0.68
CA LEU A 128 -12.41 -11.92 0.33
C LEU A 128 -12.77 -12.18 -1.14
N PRO A 129 -14.02 -12.57 -1.46
CA PRO A 129 -14.42 -12.84 -2.82
C PRO A 129 -14.09 -11.61 -3.66
N LYS A 130 -13.44 -11.83 -4.81
CA LYS A 130 -13.40 -10.84 -5.87
C LYS A 130 -14.82 -10.69 -6.37
N ASN A 131 -15.63 -9.94 -5.65
CA ASN A 131 -16.91 -9.50 -6.17
C ASN A 131 -16.59 -8.79 -7.48
N ASN A 132 -17.16 -9.35 -8.56
CA ASN A 132 -17.25 -8.67 -9.84
C ASN A 132 -17.62 -7.22 -9.59
N LYS A 133 -17.08 -6.32 -10.42
CA LYS A 133 -17.23 -4.86 -10.30
C LYS A 133 -18.71 -4.45 -10.43
N GLU A 134 -19.52 -4.72 -9.42
CA GLU A 134 -20.73 -3.97 -9.18
C GLU A 134 -20.27 -2.56 -8.86
N LYS A 135 -20.85 -1.60 -9.56
CA LYS A 135 -20.55 -0.17 -9.40
C LYS A 135 -20.70 0.13 -7.90
N LYS A 136 -19.58 0.28 -7.19
CA LYS A 136 -19.58 0.71 -5.79
C LYS A 136 -20.44 1.97 -5.72
N MET A 137 -21.61 1.87 -5.08
CA MET A 137 -22.30 3.05 -4.60
C MET A 137 -21.26 3.85 -3.81
N LYS A 138 -21.23 5.17 -4.03
CA LYS A 138 -20.40 6.06 -3.23
C LYS A 138 -20.75 5.77 -1.78
N ARG A 139 -19.86 5.07 -1.06
CA ARG A 139 -20.02 4.87 0.37
C ARG A 139 -20.22 6.26 0.96
N GLU A 140 -21.35 6.49 1.62
CA GLU A 140 -21.45 7.64 2.49
C GLU A 140 -20.22 7.61 3.37
N HIS A 141 -19.46 8.71 3.36
CA HIS A 141 -18.17 8.74 4.03
C HIS A 141 -18.39 8.29 5.48
N SER A 142 -17.87 7.11 5.85
CA SER A 142 -18.00 6.57 7.22
C SER A 142 -17.73 7.72 8.18
N LYS A 143 -18.74 8.05 9.01
CA LYS A 143 -18.75 9.22 9.92
C LYS A 143 -17.40 9.36 10.64
N TRP A 144 -16.80 8.22 10.96
CA TRP A 144 -15.66 8.13 11.84
C TRP A 144 -14.32 8.49 11.19
N MET A 145 -14.09 8.24 9.89
CA MET A 145 -12.78 8.51 9.27
C MET A 145 -12.41 10.01 9.27
N LYS A 146 -13.42 10.91 9.24
CA LYS A 146 -13.22 12.36 9.30
C LYS A 146 -13.18 12.91 10.72
N GLN A 147 -13.94 12.32 11.65
CA GLN A 147 -13.98 12.71 13.06
C GLN A 147 -12.69 12.28 13.77
N TRP A 148 -12.23 11.06 13.49
CA TRP A 148 -10.99 10.50 14.04
C TRP A 148 -9.75 11.32 13.75
N LEU A 149 -9.57 11.75 12.50
CA LEU A 149 -8.40 12.54 12.11
C LEU A 149 -8.29 13.83 12.94
N LYS A 150 -9.45 14.36 13.37
CA LYS A 150 -9.55 15.55 14.23
C LYS A 150 -9.23 15.22 15.69
N ASN A 151 -9.69 14.08 16.20
CA ASN A 151 -9.59 13.73 17.62
C ASN A 151 -8.37 12.85 17.99
N ARG A 152 -7.50 12.54 17.02
CA ARG A 152 -6.34 11.64 17.22
C ARG A 152 -5.33 12.09 18.29
N GLN A 153 -5.36 13.37 18.67
CA GLN A 153 -4.47 13.91 19.70
C GLN A 153 -5.03 13.71 21.11
N GLU A 154 -6.33 13.46 21.22
CA GLU A 154 -7.06 13.30 22.48
C GLU A 154 -7.26 11.83 22.83
N ASN A 155 -7.41 10.96 21.82
CA ASN A 155 -7.64 9.53 22.04
C ASN A 155 -6.32 8.73 21.98
N ILE A 156 -5.94 8.12 23.11
CA ILE A 156 -4.87 7.12 23.15
C ILE A 156 -5.34 5.87 22.38
N HIS A 157 -4.42 5.13 21.77
CA HIS A 157 -4.73 3.97 20.89
C HIS A 157 -5.64 2.92 21.54
N ILE A 158 -5.70 2.81 22.87
CA ILE A 158 -6.56 1.87 23.59
C ILE A 158 -8.00 2.37 23.64
N ASP A 159 -8.21 3.64 23.98
CA ASP A 159 -9.55 4.27 24.01
C ASP A 159 -10.17 4.26 22.62
N LEU A 160 -9.32 4.43 21.60
CA LEU A 160 -9.69 4.33 20.21
C LEU A 160 -10.25 2.97 19.80
N ILE A 161 -9.59 1.89 20.24
CA ILE A 161 -10.05 0.52 19.95
C ILE A 161 -11.38 0.27 20.65
N ASN A 162 -11.55 0.77 21.87
CA ASN A 162 -12.80 0.61 22.62
C ASN A 162 -13.97 1.33 21.95
N GLU A 163 -13.75 2.54 21.41
CA GLU A 163 -14.77 3.23 20.61
C GLU A 163 -15.07 2.50 19.30
N LEU A 164 -14.04 2.00 18.61
CA LEU A 164 -14.20 1.28 17.34
C LEU A 164 -15.00 -0.01 17.49
N ARG A 165 -14.92 -0.70 18.64
CA ARG A 165 -15.70 -1.91 18.92
C ARG A 165 -17.21 -1.70 18.82
N LEU A 166 -17.69 -0.48 19.03
CA LEU A 166 -19.11 -0.14 18.92
C LEU A 166 -19.60 -0.11 17.46
N GLU A 167 -18.69 -0.05 16.49
CA GLU A 167 -18.97 0.04 15.05
C GLU A 167 -18.16 -1.03 14.26
N PRO A 168 -18.70 -2.25 14.10
CA PRO A 168 -17.94 -3.41 13.57
C PRO A 168 -17.32 -3.22 12.19
N ASP A 169 -17.99 -2.47 11.31
CA ASP A 169 -17.49 -2.19 9.96
C ASP A 169 -16.28 -1.25 9.99
N ASP A 170 -16.30 -0.24 10.85
CA ASP A 170 -15.18 0.69 11.01
C ASP A 170 -14.04 0.05 11.80
N TYR A 171 -14.34 -0.80 12.79
CA TYR A 171 -13.35 -1.68 13.46
C TYR A 171 -12.59 -2.53 12.44
N ARG A 172 -13.33 -3.28 11.60
CA ARG A 172 -12.76 -4.14 10.57
C ARG A 172 -12.00 -3.35 9.51
N ASN A 173 -12.45 -2.14 9.18
CA ASN A 173 -11.76 -1.28 8.22
C ASN A 173 -10.47 -0.68 8.80
N TYR A 174 -10.45 -0.37 10.10
CA TYR A 174 -9.29 0.20 10.79
C TYR A 174 -8.22 -0.86 11.08
N LEU A 175 -8.61 -1.95 11.75
CA LEU A 175 -7.69 -3.05 12.10
C LEU A 175 -7.44 -4.03 10.96
N ARG A 176 -8.22 -3.93 9.86
CA ARG A 176 -8.17 -4.87 8.72
C ARG A 176 -8.41 -6.33 9.12
N MET A 177 -8.97 -6.54 10.30
CA MET A 177 -9.11 -7.80 11.00
C MET A 177 -10.40 -7.76 11.82
N ASP A 178 -11.03 -8.91 12.05
CA ASP A 178 -12.19 -8.99 12.93
C ASP A 178 -11.76 -8.96 14.42
N GLU A 179 -12.73 -8.73 15.31
CA GLU A 179 -12.45 -8.60 16.75
C GLU A 179 -12.02 -9.91 17.41
N THR A 180 -12.51 -11.05 16.91
CA THR A 180 -12.17 -12.36 17.44
C THR A 180 -10.73 -12.73 17.08
N GLN A 181 -10.29 -12.48 15.85
CA GLN A 181 -8.91 -12.59 15.37
C GLN A 181 -7.98 -11.60 16.07
N TYR A 182 -8.42 -10.37 16.33
CA TYR A 182 -7.65 -9.42 17.13
C TYR A 182 -7.38 -9.98 18.54
N SER A 183 -8.40 -10.53 19.19
CA SER A 183 -8.30 -11.08 20.54
C SER A 183 -7.40 -12.33 20.58
N ILE A 184 -7.52 -13.23 19.60
CA ILE A 184 -6.63 -14.39 19.44
C ILE A 184 -5.18 -13.95 19.25
N THR A 185 -4.94 -12.99 18.35
CA THR A 185 -3.59 -12.46 18.07
C THR A 185 -2.98 -11.80 19.31
N LEU A 186 -3.78 -11.02 20.05
CA LEU A 186 -3.35 -10.38 21.29
C LEU A 186 -3.01 -11.41 22.38
N GLY A 187 -3.78 -12.50 22.49
CA GLY A 187 -3.52 -13.60 23.43
C GLY A 187 -2.30 -14.45 23.08
N LEU A 188 -1.87 -14.48 21.81
CA LEU A 188 -0.64 -15.15 21.36
C LEU A 188 0.63 -14.31 21.58
N TYR A 189 0.48 -12.98 21.69
CA TYR A 189 1.61 -12.06 21.82
C TYR A 189 2.49 -12.30 23.08
N PRO A 190 1.95 -12.62 24.27
CA PRO A 190 2.76 -12.97 25.44
C PRO A 190 3.65 -14.20 25.22
N GLN A 191 3.20 -15.17 24.42
CA GLN A 191 3.90 -16.44 24.17
C GLN A 191 5.04 -16.25 23.16
N LEU A 192 4.85 -15.34 22.21
CA LEU A 192 5.86 -14.93 21.22
C LEU A 192 6.92 -13.98 21.81
N ALA A 193 6.56 -13.19 22.82
CA ALA A 193 7.51 -12.30 23.51
C ALA A 193 8.49 -13.06 24.41
N HIS A 194 8.04 -14.12 25.09
CA HIS A 194 8.90 -15.00 25.91
C HIS A 194 9.89 -15.78 25.04
N THR A 195 9.41 -16.44 23.97
CA THR A 195 10.29 -17.17 23.02
C THR A 195 11.36 -16.29 22.39
N ARG A 196 11.08 -15.00 22.17
CA ARG A 196 12.08 -14.06 21.65
C ARG A 196 13.15 -13.71 22.70
N ASN A 197 12.77 -13.52 23.97
CA ASN A 197 13.73 -13.25 25.05
C ASN A 197 14.57 -14.50 25.39
N ASP A 198 14.00 -15.69 25.31
CA ASP A 198 14.70 -16.96 25.53
C ASP A 198 15.76 -17.24 24.45
N LEU A 199 15.48 -16.88 23.19
CA LEU A 199 16.45 -16.96 22.09
C LEU A 199 17.60 -15.95 22.23
N TYR A 200 17.39 -14.79 22.86
CA TYR A 200 18.47 -13.86 23.19
C TYR A 200 19.30 -14.32 24.40
N ALA A 201 18.71 -15.11 25.32
CA ALA A 201 19.43 -15.70 26.46
C ALA A 201 20.33 -16.89 26.06
N LEU A 202 19.93 -17.67 25.04
CA LEU A 202 20.70 -18.82 24.53
C LEU A 202 21.83 -18.45 23.54
N GLY A 203 21.93 -17.18 23.14
CA GLY A 203 22.94 -16.66 22.20
C GLY A 203 24.11 -15.91 22.84
N LYS A 204 24.24 -15.94 24.17
CA LYS A 204 25.39 -15.38 24.91
C LYS A 204 25.91 -16.37 25.94
N THR A 205 26.69 -17.34 25.46
CA THR A 205 27.87 -17.93 26.11
C THR A 205 28.77 -18.47 25.03
#